data_AF-A0A4P8XLN7-F1
#
_entry.id   AF-A0A4P8XLN7-F1
#
_cell.length_a   1.000
_cell.length_b   1.000
_cell.length_c   1.000
_cell.angle_alpha   90.00
_cell.angle_beta   90.00
_cell.angle_gamma   90.00
#
_symmetry.space_group_name_H-M   'P 1'
#
loop_
_entity.id
_entity.type
_entity.pdbx_description
1 polymer ?
#
loop_
_entity_poly.entity_id
_entity_poly.type
_entity_poly.pdbx_seq_one_letter_code
_entity_poly.pdbx_strand_id
1 'polypeptide(L)'
;MKVTLDQFKKCLFHRNLEVMNFEDLSCRIRGLHKDEEICKSDTQETFDSLLELYAHFYSIMEANLHILGTALNFQEDLRKRRVECESSVERKWIRHLTEYAYISVEDFHPESLSLIQGDFQDASTREQLLLLLYVWVRRLDLFLGYMDYRSTATQGLFPYEVSRGRLIKKYRNTLGLHVQEQTHKSLTDPNYLDLRNDISSVFLIPRTSDSYKVKPVSVSDAQHIQMVNLTKDWDHVRFGFFPGLLESFDEYDWHSEDRGHGETLFHFKEVQRESYRESVLQAVQALAERMPHFIMLPELTTPFGLQDQIGQLFSSGKADGLVMPGSFHVSGEELGDGHEPGRVYNYSQVWSKNGRKLVGVYKMNRFEFTAKEPCCESLKPYLKSKGVEQIDYTHRTLQLIETPMGLVAVLICVDAIVDQVEQILKDYHVALVFVMAMTGNPGGSHFEEKMKRLGKCNQAVTVVCNNPLGLQLTGKSHTVVVYFPLPNKVYTDERRDFIIDVGEMYRNG
;
A
#
# COMPACT_ATOMS: atom_id res chain seq x y z
N MET A 1 29.57 14.65 -34.47
CA MET A 1 29.81 13.20 -34.30
C MET A 1 28.74 12.68 -33.35
N LYS A 2 27.82 11.84 -33.83
CA LYS A 2 26.72 11.27 -33.03
C LYS A 2 27.31 10.24 -32.07
N VAL A 3 27.20 10.47 -30.78
CA VAL A 3 27.35 9.43 -29.76
C VAL A 3 25.93 9.04 -29.33
N THR A 4 25.61 7.78 -29.59
CA THR A 4 24.29 7.18 -29.41
C THR A 4 23.98 6.94 -27.94
N LEU A 5 22.70 7.10 -27.60
CA LEU A 5 22.03 6.87 -26.31
C LEU A 5 22.30 5.49 -25.65
N ASP A 6 23.00 4.59 -26.34
CA ASP A 6 23.36 3.23 -25.91
C ASP A 6 24.62 3.14 -25.04
N GLN A 7 25.47 4.18 -25.00
CA GLN A 7 26.63 4.19 -24.08
C GLN A 7 26.30 4.77 -22.69
N PHE A 8 25.24 5.57 -22.56
CA PHE A 8 24.80 6.13 -21.28
C PHE A 8 24.01 5.13 -20.42
N LYS A 9 23.35 4.14 -21.07
CA LYS A 9 22.55 3.11 -20.37
C LYS A 9 23.38 2.01 -19.70
N LYS A 10 24.69 1.90 -19.98
CA LYS A 10 25.54 0.84 -19.41
C LYS A 10 26.17 1.17 -18.05
N CYS A 11 26.13 2.43 -17.59
CA CYS A 11 26.76 2.81 -16.30
C CYS A 11 25.78 3.17 -15.17
N LEU A 12 24.49 3.38 -15.45
CA LEU A 12 23.56 3.91 -14.42
C LEU A 12 22.40 2.99 -14.04
N PHE A 13 22.10 1.94 -14.80
CA PHE A 13 20.89 1.15 -14.55
C PHE A 13 21.07 -0.37 -14.51
N HIS A 14 22.29 -0.89 -14.69
CA HIS A 14 22.56 -2.31 -14.55
C HIS A 14 23.92 -2.56 -13.92
N ARG A 15 23.95 -2.52 -12.59
CA ARG A 15 24.76 -3.42 -11.76
C ARG A 15 24.17 -3.37 -10.36
N ASN A 16 24.07 -4.54 -9.75
CA ASN A 16 23.93 -4.70 -8.31
C ASN A 16 24.69 -3.56 -7.62
N LEU A 17 24.05 -2.83 -6.71
CA LEU A 17 24.71 -1.88 -5.81
C LEU A 17 25.64 -2.67 -4.88
N GLU A 18 26.68 -3.28 -5.45
CA GLU A 18 27.85 -3.72 -4.74
C GLU A 18 28.51 -2.46 -4.18
N VAL A 19 28.51 -2.36 -2.86
CA VAL A 19 29.48 -1.65 -2.01
C VAL A 19 30.28 -0.57 -2.76
N MET A 20 29.79 0.67 -2.81
CA MET A 20 30.54 1.78 -3.42
C MET A 20 31.88 1.98 -2.69
N ASN A 21 33.01 2.00 -3.41
CA ASN A 21 34.29 2.30 -2.76
C ASN A 21 34.29 3.75 -2.21
N PHE A 22 35.25 4.07 -1.34
CA PHE A 22 35.28 5.38 -0.69
C PHE A 22 35.43 6.53 -1.68
N GLU A 23 36.18 6.35 -2.76
CA GLU A 23 36.39 7.38 -3.79
C GLU A 23 35.10 7.67 -4.56
N ASP A 24 34.32 6.65 -4.95
CA ASP A 24 33.03 6.78 -5.62
C ASP A 24 31.97 7.41 -4.69
N LEU A 25 31.94 6.99 -3.42
CA LEU A 25 31.03 7.54 -2.41
C LEU A 25 31.38 9.01 -2.12
N SER A 26 32.67 9.29 -1.91
CA SER A 26 33.20 10.64 -1.77
C SER A 26 32.86 11.48 -3.00
N CYS A 27 32.98 10.92 -4.20
CA CYS A 27 32.66 11.64 -5.42
C CYS A 27 31.17 12.00 -5.53
N ARG A 28 30.27 11.05 -5.25
CA ARG A 28 28.82 11.30 -5.31
C ARG A 28 28.32 12.25 -4.22
N ILE A 29 28.94 12.22 -3.04
CA ILE A 29 28.51 13.05 -1.89
C ILE A 29 29.21 14.41 -1.87
N ARG A 30 30.49 14.48 -2.27
CA ARG A 30 31.33 15.70 -2.23
C ARG A 30 31.48 16.41 -3.58
N GLY A 31 31.34 15.71 -4.71
CA GLY A 31 31.51 16.22 -6.08
C GLY A 31 30.40 17.15 -6.57
N LEU A 32 29.76 17.88 -5.65
CA LEU A 32 28.67 18.82 -5.90
C LEU A 32 29.19 20.19 -6.41
N HIS A 33 30.50 20.32 -6.70
CA HIS A 33 31.15 21.46 -7.34
C HIS A 33 32.18 21.02 -8.40
N LYS A 34 32.43 21.92 -9.37
CA LYS A 34 33.17 21.74 -10.63
C LYS A 34 34.66 21.37 -10.53
N ASP A 35 35.29 21.43 -9.37
CA ASP A 35 36.76 21.57 -9.29
C ASP A 35 37.42 20.55 -8.35
N GLU A 36 37.32 19.26 -8.64
CA GLU A 36 38.30 18.28 -8.13
C GLU A 36 38.63 17.22 -9.21
N GLU A 37 39.92 17.08 -9.55
CA GLU A 37 40.47 16.09 -10.51
C GLU A 37 40.13 14.62 -10.19
N ILE A 38 39.56 14.36 -9.00
CA ILE A 38 39.23 13.04 -8.48
C ILE A 38 37.84 12.57 -8.96
N CYS A 39 36.92 13.48 -9.30
CA CYS A 39 35.62 13.17 -9.88
C CYS A 39 35.61 13.39 -11.40
N LYS A 40 35.95 12.37 -12.18
CA LYS A 40 35.79 12.40 -13.65
C LYS A 40 34.34 12.15 -14.10
N SER A 41 33.33 12.47 -13.29
CA SER A 41 31.96 12.43 -13.76
C SER A 41 31.65 13.74 -14.47
N ASP A 42 31.48 13.68 -15.79
CA ASP A 42 31.09 14.83 -16.65
C ASP A 42 29.70 15.43 -16.29
N THR A 43 29.03 14.92 -15.26
CA THR A 43 27.71 15.35 -14.82
C THR A 43 27.79 15.99 -13.45
N GLN A 44 27.73 17.32 -13.43
CA GLN A 44 27.44 18.08 -12.21
C GLN A 44 25.97 17.83 -11.83
N GLU A 45 25.71 17.28 -10.65
CA GLU A 45 24.34 17.19 -10.14
C GLU A 45 23.94 18.55 -9.55
N THR A 46 22.92 19.16 -10.15
CA THR A 46 22.28 20.37 -9.63
C THR A 46 21.00 19.98 -8.90
N PHE A 47 20.77 20.58 -7.74
CA PHE A 47 19.54 20.39 -6.99
C PHE A 47 18.73 21.68 -7.02
N ASP A 48 17.53 21.59 -7.57
CA ASP A 48 16.63 22.73 -7.70
C ASP A 48 15.70 22.85 -6.48
N SER A 49 15.71 21.87 -5.57
CA SER A 49 14.93 21.86 -4.33
C SER A 49 15.60 21.06 -3.21
N LEU A 50 15.18 21.30 -1.96
CA LEU A 50 15.59 20.47 -0.82
C LEU A 50 15.08 19.03 -0.94
N LEU A 51 13.96 18.83 -1.65
CA LEU A 51 13.38 17.50 -1.92
C LEU A 51 14.28 16.68 -2.85
N GLU A 52 14.85 17.28 -3.90
CA GLU A 52 15.81 16.62 -4.78
C GLU A 52 17.10 16.24 -4.03
N LEU A 53 17.62 17.15 -3.19
CA LEU A 53 18.78 16.86 -2.35
C LEU A 53 18.51 15.71 -1.38
N TYR A 54 17.35 15.73 -0.70
CA TYR A 54 16.92 14.67 0.20
C TYR A 54 16.82 13.33 -0.52
N ALA A 55 16.14 13.28 -1.68
CA ALA A 55 15.98 12.07 -2.47
C ALA A 55 17.32 11.50 -2.94
N HIS A 56 18.24 12.37 -3.35
CA HIS A 56 19.59 11.96 -3.71
C HIS A 56 20.31 11.30 -2.53
N PHE A 57 20.36 11.95 -1.36
CA PHE A 57 20.98 11.37 -0.17
C PHE A 57 20.31 10.08 0.30
N TYR A 58 18.97 10.04 0.26
CA TYR A 58 18.21 8.84 0.58
C TYR A 58 18.65 7.67 -0.30
N SER A 59 18.72 7.87 -1.62
CA SER A 59 19.09 6.80 -2.57
C SER A 59 20.52 6.28 -2.36
N ILE A 60 21.47 7.17 -2.04
CA ILE A 60 22.85 6.78 -1.71
C ILE A 60 22.87 5.99 -0.40
N MET A 61 22.14 6.47 0.61
CA MET A 61 22.14 5.86 1.93
C MET A 61 21.44 4.50 1.92
N GLU A 62 20.32 4.36 1.23
CA GLU A 62 19.58 3.09 1.05
C GLU A 62 20.50 2.00 0.48
N ALA A 63 21.31 2.33 -0.53
CA ALA A 63 22.28 1.40 -1.11
C ALA A 63 23.40 0.97 -0.14
N ASN A 64 23.71 1.78 0.88
CA ASN A 64 24.86 1.59 1.76
C ASN A 64 24.50 1.36 3.24
N LEU A 65 23.20 1.27 3.59
CA LEU A 65 22.77 1.20 4.98
C LEU A 65 23.31 -0.04 5.70
N HIS A 66 23.38 -1.18 5.00
CA HIS A 66 23.96 -2.41 5.55
C HIS A 66 25.40 -2.24 6.05
N ILE A 67 26.19 -1.42 5.36
CA ILE A 67 27.60 -1.19 5.68
C ILE A 67 27.71 -0.35 6.96
N LEU A 68 26.91 0.71 7.03
CA LEU A 68 26.83 1.55 8.22
C LEU A 68 26.29 0.75 9.42
N GLY A 69 25.26 -0.07 9.21
CA GLY A 69 24.67 -0.94 10.23
C GLY A 69 25.69 -1.94 10.77
N THR A 70 26.43 -2.63 9.90
CA THR A 70 27.53 -3.50 10.32
C THR A 70 28.60 -2.73 11.09
N ALA A 71 29.06 -1.58 10.60
CA ALA A 71 30.08 -0.78 11.28
C ALA A 71 29.62 -0.33 12.69
N LEU A 72 28.39 0.18 12.81
CA LEU A 72 27.81 0.57 14.10
C LEU A 72 27.68 -0.62 15.05
N ASN A 73 27.39 -1.82 14.57
CA ASN A 73 27.29 -3.01 15.42
C ASN A 73 28.63 -3.44 16.02
N PHE A 74 29.74 -3.24 15.31
CA PHE A 74 31.06 -3.71 15.77
C PHE A 74 31.98 -2.61 16.34
N GLN A 75 31.65 -1.33 16.13
CA GLN A 75 32.48 -0.21 16.56
C GLN A 75 31.74 0.68 17.58
N GLU A 76 32.04 0.51 18.87
CA GLU A 76 31.41 1.30 19.95
C GLU A 76 31.69 2.80 19.79
N ASP A 77 32.91 3.18 19.37
CA ASP A 77 33.28 4.57 19.13
C ASP A 77 32.44 5.21 18.02
N LEU A 78 32.06 4.44 16.99
CA LEU A 78 31.20 4.94 15.91
C LEU A 78 29.77 5.19 16.41
N ARG A 79 29.28 4.39 17.37
CA ARG A 79 27.97 4.64 18.01
C ARG A 79 27.98 5.91 18.87
N LYS A 80 29.05 6.17 19.62
CA LYS A 80 29.21 7.42 20.39
C LYS A 80 29.27 8.62 19.45
N ARG A 81 30.09 8.52 18.40
CA ARG A 81 30.18 9.53 17.34
C ARG A 81 28.86 9.81 16.65
N ARG A 82 27.99 8.80 16.47
CA ARG A 82 26.64 9.01 15.92
C ARG A 82 25.85 10.02 16.73
N VAL A 83 25.79 9.85 18.06
CA VAL A 83 25.03 10.75 18.95
C VAL A 83 25.60 12.17 18.92
N GLU A 84 26.93 12.29 18.91
CA GLU A 84 27.62 13.58 18.80
C GLU A 84 27.35 14.27 17.46
N CYS A 85 27.39 13.50 16.37
CA CYS A 85 27.11 13.95 15.01
C CYS A 85 25.66 14.41 14.87
N GLU A 86 24.69 13.64 15.35
CA GLU A 86 23.27 13.99 15.39
C GLU A 86 23.05 15.34 16.10
N SER A 87 23.68 15.52 17.27
CA SER A 87 23.59 16.76 18.06
C SER A 87 24.30 17.96 17.40
N SER A 88 25.37 17.71 16.65
CA SER A 88 26.11 18.75 15.93
C SER A 88 25.33 19.25 14.72
N VAL A 89 24.86 18.32 13.86
CA VAL A 89 24.05 18.61 12.69
C VAL A 89 22.74 19.30 13.08
N GLU A 90 22.10 18.87 14.17
CA GLU A 90 20.91 19.53 14.71
C GLU A 90 21.14 21.02 14.99
N ARG A 91 22.18 21.34 15.76
CA ARG A 91 22.49 22.72 16.13
C ARG A 91 22.82 23.57 14.91
N LYS A 92 23.58 23.00 13.96
CA LYS A 92 23.91 23.66 12.68
C LYS A 92 22.64 23.96 11.89
N TRP A 93 21.76 22.97 11.74
CA TRP A 93 20.50 23.12 11.01
C TRP A 93 19.55 24.12 11.68
N ILE A 94 19.38 24.06 13.00
CA ILE A 94 18.53 25.03 13.73
C ILE A 94 19.04 26.47 13.52
N ARG A 95 20.36 26.70 13.66
CA ARG A 95 20.94 28.02 13.40
C ARG A 95 20.73 28.45 11.94
N HIS A 96 20.92 27.54 11.00
CA HIS A 96 20.65 27.82 9.60
C HIS A 96 19.19 28.25 9.36
N LEU A 97 18.22 27.55 9.96
CA LEU A 97 16.80 27.90 9.86
C LEU A 97 16.45 29.25 10.53
N THR A 98 17.25 29.74 11.47
CA THR A 98 17.06 31.09 12.04
C THR A 98 17.55 32.20 11.10
N GLU A 99 18.51 31.91 10.24
CA GLU A 99 19.08 32.85 9.28
C GLU A 99 18.34 32.79 7.92
N TYR A 100 17.95 31.58 7.51
CA TYR A 100 17.34 31.26 6.22
C TYR A 100 15.99 30.57 6.46
N ALA A 101 14.93 31.37 6.52
CA ALA A 101 13.58 30.84 6.70
C ALA A 101 13.07 30.18 5.41
N TYR A 102 12.50 28.99 5.56
CA TYR A 102 11.81 28.26 4.50
C TYR A 102 10.31 28.52 4.62
N ILE A 103 9.69 29.06 3.55
CA ILE A 103 8.24 29.25 3.48
C ILE A 103 7.60 28.04 2.77
N SER A 104 8.28 27.54 1.75
CA SER A 104 8.01 26.29 1.01
C SER A 104 9.25 25.39 1.02
N VAL A 105 9.06 24.09 0.81
CA VAL A 105 10.18 23.15 0.58
C VAL A 105 10.83 23.32 -0.80
N GLU A 106 10.17 24.07 -1.68
CA GLU A 106 10.71 24.49 -2.98
C GLU A 106 11.70 25.66 -2.83
N ASP A 107 11.68 26.38 -1.69
CA ASP A 107 12.58 27.49 -1.42
C ASP A 107 13.99 26.98 -1.06
N PHE A 108 14.76 26.54 -2.06
CA PHE A 108 16.11 26.02 -1.81
C PHE A 108 17.14 27.15 -1.69
N HIS A 109 17.67 27.33 -0.47
CA HIS A 109 18.76 28.28 -0.21
C HIS A 109 20.12 27.63 -0.53
N PRO A 110 20.97 28.24 -1.40
CA PRO A 110 22.31 27.72 -1.71
C PRO A 110 23.20 27.49 -0.47
N GLU A 111 22.96 28.25 0.59
CA GLU A 111 23.67 28.12 1.86
C GLU A 111 23.32 26.83 2.60
N SER A 112 22.16 26.23 2.36
CA SER A 112 21.83 24.89 2.88
C SER A 112 22.74 23.83 2.26
N LEU A 113 22.97 23.93 0.95
CA LEU A 113 23.89 23.04 0.24
C LEU A 113 25.32 23.22 0.75
N SER A 114 25.76 24.47 0.88
CA SER A 114 27.10 24.82 1.35
C SER A 114 27.36 24.32 2.78
N LEU A 115 26.36 24.43 3.67
CA LEU A 115 26.41 23.92 5.04
C LEU A 115 26.62 22.40 5.07
N ILE A 116 25.82 21.67 4.28
CA ILE A 116 25.87 20.21 4.23
C ILE A 116 27.18 19.74 3.59
N GLN A 117 27.62 20.40 2.52
CA GLN A 117 28.91 20.10 1.87
C GLN A 117 30.10 20.29 2.81
N GLY A 118 30.11 21.36 3.60
CA GLY A 118 31.16 21.60 4.60
C GLY A 118 31.31 20.42 5.57
N ASP A 119 30.19 19.86 6.01
CA ASP A 119 30.21 18.66 6.87
C ASP A 119 30.80 17.43 6.18
N PHE A 120 30.56 17.25 4.88
CA PHE A 120 31.09 16.11 4.13
C PHE A 120 32.57 16.24 3.75
N GLN A 121 33.07 17.48 3.58
CA GLN A 121 34.49 17.75 3.28
C GLN A 121 35.40 17.32 4.45
N ASP A 122 34.93 17.50 5.68
CA ASP A 122 35.69 17.16 6.89
C ASP A 122 35.76 15.65 7.17
N ALA A 123 35.01 14.81 6.44
CA ALA A 123 35.03 13.37 6.64
C ALA A 123 36.32 12.74 6.09
N SER A 124 37.01 11.92 6.89
CA SER A 124 38.29 11.30 6.49
C SER A 124 38.16 9.82 6.13
N THR A 125 37.06 9.17 6.53
CA THR A 125 36.80 7.75 6.24
C THR A 125 35.42 7.53 5.66
N ARG A 126 35.23 6.35 5.04
CA ARG A 126 33.95 5.93 4.47
C ARG A 126 32.84 5.86 5.52
N GLU A 127 33.13 5.30 6.68
CA GLU A 127 32.18 5.13 7.78
C GLU A 127 31.75 6.50 8.33
N GLN A 128 32.67 7.46 8.42
CA GLN A 128 32.35 8.83 8.82
C GLN A 128 31.44 9.52 7.80
N LEU A 129 31.73 9.35 6.51
CA LEU A 129 30.93 9.92 5.43
C LEU A 129 29.52 9.31 5.40
N LEU A 130 29.40 7.98 5.51
CA LEU A 130 28.11 7.29 5.61
C LEU A 130 27.32 7.70 6.87
N LEU A 131 28.01 7.87 8.00
CA LEU A 131 27.38 8.33 9.24
C LEU A 131 26.81 9.74 9.08
N LEU A 132 27.59 10.68 8.53
CA LEU A 132 27.14 12.04 8.27
C LEU A 132 25.96 12.06 7.29
N LEU A 133 26.02 11.26 6.22
CA LEU A 133 24.94 11.13 5.26
C LEU A 133 23.65 10.64 5.94
N TYR A 134 23.75 9.58 6.73
CA TYR A 134 22.63 9.04 7.49
C TYR A 134 22.01 10.07 8.44
N VAL A 135 22.84 10.83 9.16
CA VAL A 135 22.38 11.89 10.07
C VAL A 135 21.69 13.02 9.31
N TRP A 136 22.25 13.46 8.17
CA TRP A 136 21.63 14.48 7.33
C TRP A 136 20.31 14.01 6.73
N VAL A 137 20.22 12.78 6.22
CA VAL A 137 18.96 12.19 5.76
C VAL A 137 17.90 12.27 6.86
N ARG A 138 18.20 11.84 8.09
CA ARG A 138 17.24 11.89 9.20
C ARG A 138 16.87 13.31 9.60
N ARG A 139 17.81 14.25 9.56
CA ARG A 139 17.53 15.66 9.89
C ARG A 139 16.63 16.32 8.84
N LEU A 140 16.89 16.06 7.56
CA LEU A 140 16.07 16.54 6.46
C LEU A 140 14.68 15.89 6.48
N ASP A 141 14.57 14.60 6.76
CA ASP A 141 13.29 13.90 6.93
C ASP A 141 12.41 14.56 8.01
N LEU A 142 12.96 14.82 9.20
CA LEU A 142 12.25 15.52 10.28
C LEU A 142 11.77 16.92 9.85
N PHE A 143 12.62 17.64 9.11
CA PHE A 143 12.29 18.96 8.61
C PHE A 143 11.16 18.91 7.55
N LEU A 144 11.23 17.98 6.60
CA LEU A 144 10.20 17.78 5.59
C LEU A 144 8.86 17.38 6.21
N GLY A 145 8.86 16.51 7.24
CA GLY A 145 7.66 16.16 7.99
C GLY A 145 7.01 17.37 8.69
N TYR A 146 7.84 18.26 9.25
CA TYR A 146 7.36 19.51 9.84
C TYR A 146 6.79 20.48 8.80
N MET A 147 7.41 20.59 7.63
CA MET A 147 6.93 21.43 6.54
C MET A 147 5.60 20.91 5.97
N ASP A 148 5.44 19.59 5.80
CA ASP A 148 4.17 18.99 5.38
C ASP A 148 3.03 19.30 6.36
N TYR A 149 3.30 19.23 7.68
CA TYR A 149 2.32 19.61 8.71
C TYR A 149 1.94 21.10 8.67
N ARG A 150 2.87 21.98 8.29
CA ARG A 150 2.67 23.43 8.22
C ARG A 150 2.03 23.93 6.94
N SER A 151 2.00 23.13 5.87
CA SER A 151 1.35 23.50 4.62
C SER A 151 -0.15 23.74 4.86
N THR A 152 -0.53 24.99 5.06
CA THR A 152 -1.92 25.44 5.26
C THR A 152 -2.74 25.44 3.96
N ALA A 153 -2.14 25.05 2.84
CA ALA A 153 -2.66 25.26 1.50
C ALA A 153 -3.28 23.99 0.89
N THR A 154 -4.31 23.40 1.51
CA THR A 154 -5.31 22.49 0.88
C THR A 154 -4.83 21.26 0.07
N GLN A 155 -3.53 21.05 -0.13
CA GLN A 155 -2.90 19.95 -0.84
C GLN A 155 -1.65 19.58 -0.03
N GLY A 156 -1.59 18.34 0.43
CA GLY A 156 -0.40 17.81 1.08
C GLY A 156 0.80 17.89 0.14
N LEU A 157 2.01 17.98 0.70
CA LEU A 157 3.23 18.10 -0.09
C LEU A 157 3.56 16.82 -0.88
N PHE A 158 3.07 15.68 -0.40
CA PHE A 158 3.35 14.36 -0.92
C PHE A 158 2.09 13.72 -1.52
N PRO A 159 2.23 12.89 -2.58
CA PRO A 159 3.47 12.47 -3.23
C PRO A 159 4.15 13.59 -4.05
N TYR A 160 5.49 13.61 -4.07
CA TYR A 160 6.27 14.56 -4.86
C TYR A 160 7.23 13.82 -5.80
N GLU A 161 7.23 14.18 -7.09
CA GLU A 161 8.10 13.58 -8.09
C GLU A 161 9.49 14.22 -8.04
N VAL A 162 10.53 13.39 -8.00
CA VAL A 162 11.93 13.82 -8.03
C VAL A 162 12.69 13.04 -9.11
N SER A 163 13.90 13.48 -9.43
CA SER A 163 14.77 12.81 -10.41
C SER A 163 15.03 11.33 -10.09
N ARG A 164 15.10 10.99 -8.79
CA ARG A 164 15.41 9.65 -8.28
C ARG A 164 14.21 8.74 -8.10
N GLY A 165 12.99 9.24 -8.21
CA GLY A 165 11.80 8.50 -7.77
C GLY A 165 10.65 9.39 -7.39
N ARG A 166 9.83 8.88 -6.48
CA ARG A 166 8.70 9.59 -5.88
C ARG A 166 8.90 9.62 -4.37
N LEU A 167 8.91 10.81 -3.80
CA LEU A 167 8.86 10.99 -2.35
C LEU A 167 7.43 10.82 -1.87
N ILE A 168 7.24 9.98 -0.87
CA ILE A 168 5.93 9.68 -0.29
C ILE A 168 5.95 9.82 1.22
N LYS A 169 4.80 10.17 1.79
CA LYS A 169 4.62 10.27 3.22
C LYS A 169 4.60 8.89 3.86
N LYS A 170 5.33 8.76 4.97
CA LYS A 170 5.31 7.58 5.83
C LYS A 170 4.12 7.68 6.79
N TYR A 171 3.21 6.71 6.69
CA TYR A 171 2.11 6.59 7.62
C TYR A 171 2.47 5.55 8.69
N ARG A 172 2.16 5.88 9.94
CA ARG A 172 2.40 4.97 11.06
C ARG A 172 1.39 3.81 10.99
N ASN A 173 1.88 2.57 10.88
CA ASN A 173 1.07 1.36 10.98
C ASN A 173 0.73 1.09 12.45
N THR A 174 -0.35 1.70 12.94
CA THR A 174 -0.68 1.64 14.37
C THR A 174 -1.20 0.27 14.81
N LEU A 175 -1.91 -0.47 13.94
CA LEU A 175 -2.34 -1.84 14.25
C LEU A 175 -1.17 -2.83 14.28
N GLY A 176 -0.25 -2.73 13.31
CA GLY A 176 0.96 -3.56 13.28
C GLY A 176 1.80 -3.40 14.55
N LEU A 177 1.95 -2.16 15.03
CA LEU A 177 2.63 -1.86 16.30
C LEU A 177 1.90 -2.46 17.51
N HIS A 178 0.57 -2.30 17.60
CA HIS A 178 -0.24 -2.89 18.68
C HIS A 178 -0.06 -4.41 18.74
N VAL A 179 -0.11 -5.09 17.59
CA VAL A 179 0.10 -6.54 17.50
C VAL A 179 1.48 -6.96 18.00
N GLN A 180 2.52 -6.18 17.71
CA GLN A 180 3.88 -6.46 18.17
C GLN A 180 4.04 -6.30 19.68
N GLU A 181 3.53 -5.20 20.23
CA GLU A 181 3.58 -4.89 21.66
C GLU A 181 2.97 -6.03 22.51
N GLN A 182 1.87 -6.62 22.04
CA GLN A 182 1.18 -7.74 22.70
C GLN A 182 2.01 -9.03 22.80
N THR A 183 3.00 -9.23 21.94
CA THR A 183 3.79 -10.48 21.92
C THR A 183 5.08 -10.42 22.71
N HIS A 184 5.54 -9.21 23.09
CA HIS A 184 6.91 -8.95 23.55
C HIS A 184 8.01 -9.54 22.64
N LYS A 185 7.66 -9.95 21.42
CA LYS A 185 8.59 -10.42 20.40
C LYS A 185 8.80 -9.26 19.46
N SER A 186 9.99 -8.65 19.53
CA SER A 186 10.50 -7.95 18.37
C SER A 186 10.60 -9.01 17.28
N LEU A 187 9.71 -8.95 16.29
CA LEU A 187 10.01 -9.61 15.03
C LEU A 187 11.36 -9.06 14.64
N THR A 188 12.35 -9.93 14.50
CA THR A 188 13.57 -9.56 13.80
C THR A 188 13.09 -8.99 12.49
N ASP A 189 13.17 -7.67 12.35
CA ASP A 189 12.76 -6.99 11.14
C ASP A 189 13.63 -7.61 10.06
N PRO A 190 13.07 -8.44 9.15
CA PRO A 190 13.87 -9.07 8.13
C PRO A 190 14.53 -8.02 7.23
N ASN A 191 14.05 -6.78 7.33
CA ASN A 191 14.49 -5.61 6.62
C ASN A 191 14.99 -4.52 7.58
N TYR A 192 15.65 -4.87 8.69
CA TYR A 192 16.32 -3.90 9.58
C TYR A 192 17.39 -3.04 8.87
N LEU A 193 17.70 -3.38 7.61
CA LEU A 193 18.59 -2.68 6.71
C LEU A 193 17.87 -1.79 5.69
N ASP A 194 16.54 -1.66 5.78
CA ASP A 194 15.78 -0.72 4.98
C ASP A 194 15.76 0.65 5.65
N LEU A 195 16.30 1.66 4.96
CA LEU A 195 16.37 3.03 5.45
C LEU A 195 14.98 3.58 5.80
N ARG A 196 13.93 3.12 5.09
CA ARG A 196 12.54 3.50 5.35
C ARG A 196 12.10 3.22 6.78
N ASN A 197 12.70 2.28 7.50
CA ASN A 197 12.34 1.98 8.89
C ASN A 197 12.95 2.98 9.88
N ASP A 198 14.09 3.59 9.54
CA ASP A 198 14.84 4.53 10.41
C ASP A 198 14.41 6.01 10.29
N ILE A 199 13.65 6.33 9.24
CA ILE A 199 13.08 7.66 9.01
C ILE A 199 11.64 7.76 9.54
N SER A 200 11.20 8.98 9.79
CA SER A 200 9.97 9.29 10.50
C SER A 200 8.81 9.69 9.58
N SER A 201 9.08 10.38 8.48
CA SER A 201 8.07 11.21 7.82
C SER A 201 7.95 10.99 6.32
N VAL A 202 9.06 10.91 5.58
CA VAL A 202 9.05 10.92 4.11
C VAL A 202 10.08 9.96 3.58
N PHE A 203 9.73 9.12 2.61
CA PHE A 203 10.65 8.16 2.02
C PHE A 203 10.58 8.14 0.50
N LEU A 204 11.65 7.65 -0.14
CA LEU A 204 11.75 7.58 -1.59
C LEU A 204 11.30 6.19 -2.07
N ILE A 205 10.38 6.16 -3.03
CA ILE A 205 10.15 5.01 -3.88
C ILE A 205 10.92 5.24 -5.19
N PRO A 206 11.89 4.38 -5.56
CA PRO A 206 12.56 4.45 -6.85
C PRO A 206 11.57 4.34 -8.02
N ARG A 207 11.85 4.95 -9.18
CA ARG A 207 11.01 4.77 -10.36
C ARG A 207 11.04 3.31 -10.81
N THR A 208 9.99 2.55 -10.51
CA THR A 208 9.73 1.23 -11.07
C THR A 208 8.85 1.36 -12.32
N SER A 209 8.78 0.33 -13.18
CA SER A 209 8.03 0.44 -14.44
C SER A 209 6.52 0.66 -14.19
N ASP A 210 5.94 1.69 -14.81
CA ASP A 210 4.58 2.21 -14.60
C ASP A 210 3.42 1.32 -15.12
N SER A 211 3.40 0.02 -14.83
CA SER A 211 2.26 -0.82 -15.25
C SER A 211 0.98 -0.55 -14.44
N TYR A 212 1.08 0.13 -13.29
CA TYR A 212 -0.03 0.55 -12.44
C TYR A 212 0.13 2.01 -12.05
N LYS A 213 -0.97 2.76 -12.04
CA LYS A 213 -1.06 4.08 -11.40
C LYS A 213 -1.43 3.90 -9.94
N VAL A 214 -0.81 4.66 -9.05
CA VAL A 214 -1.19 4.70 -7.64
C VAL A 214 -1.78 6.07 -7.34
N LYS A 215 -2.98 6.10 -6.76
CA LYS A 215 -3.66 7.35 -6.40
C LYS A 215 -3.94 7.39 -4.90
N PRO A 216 -3.41 8.37 -4.16
CA PRO A 216 -3.78 8.58 -2.77
C PRO A 216 -5.20 9.17 -2.68
N VAL A 217 -5.94 8.77 -1.65
CA VAL A 217 -7.26 9.27 -1.32
C VAL A 217 -7.33 9.58 0.17
N SER A 218 -7.42 10.86 0.52
CA SER A 218 -7.52 11.26 1.92
C SER A 218 -8.96 11.16 2.44
N VAL A 219 -9.12 10.65 3.65
CA VAL A 219 -10.38 10.79 4.39
C VAL A 219 -10.61 12.27 4.76
N SER A 220 -11.85 12.66 5.09
CA SER A 220 -12.10 14.02 5.58
C SER A 220 -11.44 14.25 6.95
N ASP A 221 -11.15 15.50 7.29
CA ASP A 221 -10.60 15.85 8.63
C ASP A 221 -11.47 15.34 9.77
N ALA A 222 -12.79 15.43 9.62
CA ALA A 222 -13.75 14.92 10.60
C ALA A 222 -13.62 13.39 10.78
N GLN A 223 -13.47 12.66 9.68
CA GLN A 223 -13.22 11.20 9.71
C GLN A 223 -11.85 10.89 10.30
N HIS A 224 -10.82 11.65 9.92
CA HIS A 224 -9.46 11.51 10.46
C HIS A 224 -9.47 11.62 12.00
N ILE A 225 -10.07 12.68 12.55
CA ILE A 225 -10.16 12.89 14.01
C ILE A 225 -10.87 11.72 14.71
N GLN A 226 -11.95 11.20 14.10
CA GLN A 226 -12.69 10.08 14.69
C GLN A 226 -11.88 8.79 14.65
N MET A 227 -11.20 8.50 13.53
CA MET A 227 -10.35 7.31 13.39
C MET A 227 -9.09 7.36 14.28
N VAL A 228 -8.55 8.54 14.61
CA VAL A 228 -7.46 8.68 15.62
C VAL A 228 -7.87 8.13 16.98
N ASN A 229 -9.15 8.25 17.36
CA ASN A 229 -9.61 7.68 18.63
C ASN A 229 -9.64 6.15 18.59
N LEU A 230 -9.91 5.55 17.42
CA LEU A 230 -9.87 4.09 17.27
C LEU A 230 -8.45 3.55 17.41
N THR A 231 -7.42 4.28 16.94
CA THR A 231 -6.03 3.81 17.03
C THR A 231 -5.48 3.78 18.45
N LYS A 232 -6.20 4.34 19.44
CA LYS A 232 -5.82 4.31 20.86
C LYS A 232 -6.13 2.97 21.52
N ASP A 233 -7.07 2.22 20.96
CA ASP A 233 -7.59 1.00 21.55
C ASP A 233 -8.01 0.02 20.46
N TRP A 234 -6.99 -0.63 19.88
CA TRP A 234 -7.20 -1.56 18.78
C TRP A 234 -8.02 -2.78 19.19
N ASP A 235 -7.90 -3.26 20.42
CA ASP A 235 -8.60 -4.48 20.87
C ASP A 235 -10.13 -4.35 20.75
N HIS A 236 -10.66 -3.14 20.87
CA HIS A 236 -12.09 -2.85 20.75
C HIS A 236 -12.53 -2.38 19.35
N VAL A 237 -11.64 -2.39 18.36
CA VAL A 237 -12.03 -2.09 16.98
C VAL A 237 -12.84 -3.24 16.39
N ARG A 238 -14.11 -2.99 16.06
CA ARG A 238 -15.07 -3.98 15.58
C ARG A 238 -15.20 -4.04 14.06
N PHE A 239 -15.23 -5.25 13.52
CA PHE A 239 -15.48 -5.56 12.12
C PHE A 239 -16.80 -6.31 11.98
N GLY A 240 -17.67 -5.86 11.08
CA GLY A 240 -18.88 -6.56 10.65
C GLY A 240 -18.64 -7.26 9.32
N PHE A 241 -18.80 -8.59 9.32
CA PHE A 241 -18.62 -9.40 8.13
C PHE A 241 -19.96 -9.97 7.67
N PHE A 242 -20.17 -9.93 6.36
CA PHE A 242 -21.31 -10.60 5.73
C PHE A 242 -20.83 -11.46 4.54
N PRO A 243 -20.16 -12.59 4.82
CA PRO A 243 -19.52 -13.41 3.79
C PRO A 243 -20.44 -14.54 3.28
N GLY A 244 -20.00 -15.28 2.26
CA GLY A 244 -20.65 -16.51 1.82
C GLY A 244 -22.12 -16.36 1.40
N LEU A 245 -22.42 -15.32 0.63
CA LEU A 245 -23.79 -14.88 0.30
C LEU A 245 -24.49 -15.73 -0.75
N LEU A 246 -23.72 -16.40 -1.61
CA LEU A 246 -24.23 -17.18 -2.74
C LEU A 246 -23.55 -18.55 -2.75
N GLU A 247 -24.34 -19.57 -3.03
CA GLU A 247 -23.97 -20.97 -2.86
C GLU A 247 -23.57 -21.62 -4.18
N SER A 248 -24.09 -21.12 -5.31
CA SER A 248 -23.80 -21.66 -6.65
C SER A 248 -23.71 -20.60 -7.76
N PHE A 249 -23.13 -20.99 -8.89
CA PHE A 249 -23.14 -20.19 -10.13
C PHE A 249 -24.54 -20.07 -10.74
N ASP A 250 -25.45 -21.00 -10.46
CA ASP A 250 -26.82 -20.99 -10.99
C ASP A 250 -27.69 -19.88 -10.36
N GLU A 251 -27.23 -19.26 -9.26
CA GLU A 251 -27.89 -18.10 -8.65
C GLU A 251 -27.64 -16.80 -9.42
N TYR A 252 -26.90 -16.84 -10.52
CA TYR A 252 -26.63 -15.68 -11.37
C TYR A 252 -27.26 -15.82 -12.74
N ASP A 253 -27.69 -14.69 -13.29
CA ASP A 253 -27.76 -14.52 -14.73
C ASP A 253 -26.38 -14.05 -15.19
N TRP A 254 -25.85 -14.71 -16.20
CA TRP A 254 -24.51 -14.45 -16.68
C TRP A 254 -24.40 -14.67 -18.18
N HIS A 255 -23.57 -13.82 -18.78
CA HIS A 255 -23.19 -13.94 -20.17
C HIS A 255 -22.03 -14.93 -20.30
N SER A 256 -22.07 -15.75 -21.35
CA SER A 256 -20.98 -16.62 -21.75
C SER A 256 -20.80 -16.52 -23.27
N GLU A 257 -19.57 -16.26 -23.71
CA GLU A 257 -19.19 -16.14 -25.13
C GLU A 257 -17.99 -17.05 -25.41
N ASP A 258 -18.17 -18.06 -26.27
CA ASP A 258 -17.05 -18.86 -26.78
C ASP A 258 -16.33 -18.08 -27.88
N ARG A 259 -15.05 -17.74 -27.66
CA ARG A 259 -14.23 -17.01 -28.63
C ARG A 259 -13.42 -17.92 -29.55
N GLY A 260 -13.59 -19.24 -29.44
CA GLY A 260 -12.67 -20.20 -30.03
C GLY A 260 -11.34 -20.25 -29.29
N HIS A 261 -10.43 -21.12 -29.73
CA HIS A 261 -9.10 -21.31 -29.14
C HIS A 261 -9.06 -21.84 -27.69
N GLY A 262 -10.16 -22.42 -27.20
CA GLY A 262 -10.21 -23.07 -25.89
C GLY A 262 -10.47 -22.12 -24.72
N GLU A 263 -10.89 -20.89 -24.99
CA GLU A 263 -11.30 -19.92 -23.96
C GLU A 263 -12.76 -19.51 -24.13
N THR A 264 -13.50 -19.47 -23.03
CA THR A 264 -14.88 -18.99 -22.97
C THR A 264 -14.93 -17.80 -22.02
N LEU A 265 -15.33 -16.65 -22.53
CA LEU A 265 -15.47 -15.44 -21.75
C LEU A 265 -16.76 -15.46 -20.94
N PHE A 266 -16.73 -14.91 -19.73
CA PHE A 266 -17.92 -14.81 -18.90
C PHE A 266 -18.00 -13.51 -18.09
N HIS A 267 -19.21 -13.04 -17.83
CA HIS A 267 -19.47 -12.03 -16.80
C HIS A 267 -20.90 -12.18 -16.25
N PHE A 268 -21.08 -11.79 -15.00
CA PHE A 268 -22.38 -11.80 -14.31
C PHE A 268 -23.18 -10.55 -14.65
N LYS A 269 -24.49 -10.69 -14.84
CA LYS A 269 -25.40 -9.58 -15.11
C LYS A 269 -26.22 -9.22 -13.89
N GLU A 270 -26.79 -10.22 -13.22
CA GLU A 270 -27.57 -10.05 -11.99
C GLU A 270 -27.56 -11.32 -11.13
N VAL A 271 -28.03 -11.20 -9.90
CA VAL A 271 -28.34 -12.32 -9.00
C VAL A 271 -29.83 -12.66 -9.16
N GLN A 272 -30.13 -13.92 -9.51
CA GLN A 272 -31.47 -14.42 -9.85
C GLN A 272 -32.33 -14.79 -8.63
N ARG A 273 -31.75 -14.83 -7.43
CA ARG A 273 -32.48 -15.20 -6.22
C ARG A 273 -33.51 -14.15 -5.84
N GLU A 274 -34.78 -14.56 -5.79
CA GLU A 274 -35.89 -13.71 -5.34
C GLU A 274 -35.64 -13.19 -3.92
N SER A 275 -35.99 -11.93 -3.64
CA SER A 275 -35.73 -11.23 -2.36
C SER A 275 -34.26 -11.11 -1.93
N TYR A 276 -33.30 -11.44 -2.79
CA TYR A 276 -31.87 -11.35 -2.46
C TYR A 276 -31.47 -9.93 -2.01
N ARG A 277 -31.85 -8.91 -2.78
CA ARG A 277 -31.54 -7.51 -2.47
C ARG A 277 -32.09 -7.10 -1.10
N GLU A 278 -33.36 -7.42 -0.82
CA GLU A 278 -34.01 -7.10 0.46
C GLU A 278 -33.35 -7.83 1.64
N SER A 279 -33.02 -9.11 1.45
CA SER A 279 -32.35 -9.93 2.47
C SER A 279 -30.97 -9.38 2.82
N VAL A 280 -30.18 -8.99 1.82
CA VAL A 280 -28.86 -8.39 2.02
C VAL A 280 -28.99 -7.05 2.76
N LEU A 281 -29.93 -6.18 2.35
CA LEU A 281 -30.13 -4.90 3.03
C LEU A 281 -30.54 -5.06 4.49
N GLN A 282 -31.46 -5.98 4.79
CA GLN A 282 -31.89 -6.25 6.17
C GLN A 282 -30.73 -6.76 7.04
N ALA A 283 -29.92 -7.67 6.52
CA ALA A 283 -28.75 -8.18 7.24
C ALA A 283 -27.70 -7.08 7.47
N VAL A 284 -27.39 -6.29 6.44
CA VAL A 284 -26.44 -5.18 6.56
C VAL A 284 -26.97 -4.09 7.50
N GLN A 285 -28.28 -3.83 7.52
CA GLN A 285 -28.90 -2.94 8.48
C GLN A 285 -28.77 -3.47 9.91
N ALA A 286 -29.01 -4.76 10.14
CA ALA A 286 -28.81 -5.39 11.45
C ALA A 286 -27.34 -5.32 11.91
N LEU A 287 -26.38 -5.48 11.00
CA LEU A 287 -24.96 -5.22 11.28
C LEU A 287 -24.73 -3.76 11.65
N ALA A 288 -25.29 -2.82 10.89
CA ALA A 288 -25.13 -1.38 11.11
C ALA A 288 -25.63 -0.94 12.48
N GLU A 289 -26.77 -1.48 12.95
CA GLU A 289 -27.36 -1.19 14.27
C GLU A 289 -26.44 -1.57 15.43
N ARG A 290 -25.58 -2.58 15.24
CA ARG A 290 -24.57 -2.99 16.22
C ARG A 290 -23.29 -2.14 16.15
N MET A 291 -23.23 -1.20 15.20
CA MET A 291 -22.21 -0.15 15.02
C MET A 291 -20.75 -0.63 14.87
N PRO A 292 -20.43 -1.63 14.03
CA PRO A 292 -19.03 -1.98 13.75
C PRO A 292 -18.30 -0.80 13.09
N HIS A 293 -16.97 -0.70 13.23
CA HIS A 293 -16.19 0.36 12.58
C HIS A 293 -16.00 0.06 11.09
N PHE A 294 -15.79 -1.21 10.75
CA PHE A 294 -15.62 -1.67 9.38
C PHE A 294 -16.73 -2.64 9.00
N ILE A 295 -17.25 -2.54 7.78
CA ILE A 295 -18.21 -3.50 7.23
C ILE A 295 -17.68 -4.01 5.89
N MET A 296 -17.69 -5.33 5.71
CA MET A 296 -17.15 -5.97 4.52
C MET A 296 -18.07 -7.06 3.98
N LEU A 297 -18.37 -6.95 2.70
CA LEU A 297 -19.05 -7.96 1.89
C LEU A 297 -18.08 -8.47 0.80
N PRO A 298 -18.29 -9.67 0.27
CA PRO A 298 -17.36 -10.31 -0.66
C PRO A 298 -17.47 -9.79 -2.11
N GLU A 299 -16.61 -10.32 -2.97
CA GLU A 299 -16.63 -10.03 -4.41
C GLU A 299 -17.86 -10.65 -5.09
N LEU A 300 -18.36 -9.98 -6.14
CA LEU A 300 -19.41 -10.46 -7.04
C LEU A 300 -20.75 -10.81 -6.37
N THR A 301 -21.03 -10.22 -5.21
CA THR A 301 -22.30 -10.45 -4.50
C THR A 301 -23.22 -9.25 -4.47
N THR A 302 -22.75 -8.05 -4.83
CA THR A 302 -23.49 -6.82 -4.56
C THR A 302 -23.63 -5.96 -5.81
N PRO A 303 -24.71 -6.12 -6.61
CA PRO A 303 -24.97 -5.30 -7.80
C PRO A 303 -24.87 -3.80 -7.52
N PHE A 304 -24.51 -3.01 -8.54
CA PHE A 304 -24.15 -1.60 -8.38
C PHE A 304 -25.18 -0.77 -7.58
N GLY A 305 -26.46 -0.86 -7.94
CA GLY A 305 -27.52 -0.15 -7.21
C GLY A 305 -27.70 -0.60 -5.74
N LEU A 306 -27.36 -1.86 -5.42
CA LEU A 306 -27.37 -2.36 -4.04
C LEU A 306 -26.16 -1.82 -3.24
N GLN A 307 -25.01 -1.61 -3.89
CA GLN A 307 -23.85 -0.96 -3.25
C GLN A 307 -24.19 0.46 -2.77
N ASP A 308 -24.89 1.24 -3.61
CA ASP A 308 -25.32 2.60 -3.25
C ASP A 308 -26.32 2.59 -2.08
N GLN A 309 -27.29 1.66 -2.10
CA GLN A 309 -28.26 1.52 -0.99
C GLN A 309 -27.57 1.15 0.32
N ILE A 310 -26.61 0.22 0.30
CA ILE A 310 -25.81 -0.12 1.49
C ILE A 310 -25.03 1.09 1.98
N GLY A 311 -24.36 1.84 1.10
CA GLY A 311 -23.64 3.05 1.49
C GLY A 311 -24.54 4.10 2.16
N GLN A 312 -25.77 4.25 1.67
CA GLN A 312 -26.75 5.20 2.20
C GLN A 312 -27.30 4.82 3.58
N LEU A 313 -27.28 3.54 3.98
CA LEU A 313 -27.66 3.14 5.34
C LEU A 313 -26.83 3.85 6.43
N PHE A 314 -25.67 4.37 6.06
CA PHE A 314 -24.74 5.02 6.97
C PHE A 314 -24.76 6.55 6.89
N SER A 315 -25.66 7.17 6.12
CA SER A 315 -25.66 8.63 5.89
C SER A 315 -25.80 9.50 7.15
N SER A 316 -26.37 8.94 8.22
CA SER A 316 -26.53 9.60 9.53
C SER A 316 -25.51 9.13 10.57
N GLY A 317 -24.60 8.21 10.19
CA GLY A 317 -23.64 7.59 11.07
C GLY A 317 -22.41 8.45 11.39
N LYS A 318 -21.60 7.97 12.34
CA LYS A 318 -20.28 8.54 12.61
C LYS A 318 -19.31 8.13 11.49
N ALA A 319 -18.46 9.05 11.06
CA ALA A 319 -17.39 8.78 10.10
C ALA A 319 -16.18 8.11 10.78
N ASP A 320 -16.40 7.07 11.58
CA ASP A 320 -15.34 6.40 12.35
C ASP A 320 -14.78 5.15 11.66
N GLY A 321 -15.17 4.86 10.42
CA GLY A 321 -14.56 3.76 9.66
C GLY A 321 -15.08 3.65 8.23
N LEU A 322 -14.97 2.46 7.66
CA LEU A 322 -15.16 2.22 6.23
C LEU A 322 -16.18 1.12 5.97
N VAL A 323 -16.97 1.30 4.92
CA VAL A 323 -17.93 0.32 4.41
C VAL A 323 -17.49 -0.10 3.01
N MET A 324 -17.27 -1.41 2.85
CA MET A 324 -16.91 -2.09 1.62
C MET A 324 -18.09 -3.03 1.28
N PRO A 325 -19.07 -2.57 0.48
CA PRO A 325 -20.33 -3.24 0.26
C PRO A 325 -20.21 -4.48 -0.63
N GLY A 326 -18.99 -4.91 -0.99
CA GLY A 326 -18.75 -5.96 -1.98
C GLY A 326 -18.64 -5.38 -3.38
N SER A 327 -18.32 -6.24 -4.35
CA SER A 327 -18.20 -5.85 -5.76
C SER A 327 -19.25 -6.55 -6.63
N PHE A 328 -19.38 -6.09 -7.87
CA PHE A 328 -20.13 -6.78 -8.91
C PHE A 328 -19.61 -6.41 -10.31
N HIS A 329 -20.06 -7.15 -11.32
CA HIS A 329 -19.86 -6.76 -12.71
C HIS A 329 -20.81 -5.62 -13.08
N VAL A 330 -20.27 -4.52 -13.59
CA VAL A 330 -21.01 -3.29 -13.90
C VAL A 330 -20.65 -2.86 -15.31
N SER A 331 -21.65 -2.46 -16.09
CA SER A 331 -21.41 -1.91 -17.42
C SER A 331 -20.80 -0.50 -17.34
N GLY A 332 -20.01 -0.11 -18.35
CA GLY A 332 -19.46 1.24 -18.45
C GLY A 332 -20.56 2.31 -18.47
N GLU A 333 -21.72 1.99 -19.08
CA GLU A 333 -22.90 2.83 -19.12
C GLU A 333 -23.46 3.18 -17.74
N GLU A 334 -23.45 2.22 -16.81
CA GLU A 334 -23.91 2.43 -15.42
C GLU A 334 -22.94 3.26 -14.59
N LEU A 335 -21.64 3.19 -14.90
CA LEU A 335 -20.60 3.96 -14.19
C LEU A 335 -20.53 5.42 -14.65
N GLY A 336 -20.92 5.70 -15.89
CA GLY A 336 -21.03 7.05 -16.44
C GLY A 336 -19.72 7.61 -17.01
N ASP A 337 -19.51 8.92 -16.83
CA ASP A 337 -18.44 9.66 -17.50
C ASP A 337 -17.04 9.12 -17.18
N GLY A 338 -16.27 8.84 -18.25
CA GLY A 338 -14.91 8.31 -18.17
C GLY A 338 -14.80 6.80 -18.41
N HIS A 339 -15.94 6.10 -18.60
CA HIS A 339 -15.99 4.68 -18.91
C HIS A 339 -16.49 4.45 -20.34
N GLU A 340 -15.96 3.41 -20.98
CA GLU A 340 -16.36 3.09 -22.35
C GLU A 340 -17.65 2.27 -22.37
N PRO A 341 -18.69 2.68 -23.13
CA PRO A 341 -19.88 1.89 -23.33
C PRO A 341 -19.56 0.48 -23.86
N GLY A 342 -20.29 -0.52 -23.39
CA GLY A 342 -20.11 -1.92 -23.76
C GLY A 342 -18.94 -2.63 -23.08
N ARG A 343 -18.12 -1.92 -22.28
CA ARG A 343 -17.12 -2.56 -21.41
C ARG A 343 -17.77 -2.94 -20.08
N VAL A 344 -17.29 -4.04 -19.51
CA VAL A 344 -17.73 -4.55 -18.20
C VAL A 344 -16.58 -4.42 -17.22
N TYR A 345 -16.88 -4.02 -15.99
CA TYR A 345 -15.90 -3.82 -14.92
C TYR A 345 -16.32 -4.63 -13.71
N ASN A 346 -15.39 -5.29 -13.02
CA ASN A 346 -15.67 -5.77 -11.66
C ASN A 346 -15.32 -4.65 -10.68
N TYR A 347 -16.36 -4.06 -10.10
CA TYR A 347 -16.32 -2.76 -9.47
C TYR A 347 -16.94 -2.78 -8.06
N SER A 348 -16.32 -2.06 -7.15
CA SER A 348 -16.84 -1.78 -5.81
C SER A 348 -16.68 -0.30 -5.46
N GLN A 349 -17.47 0.17 -4.51
CA GLN A 349 -17.34 1.49 -3.92
C GLN A 349 -16.83 1.36 -2.49
N VAL A 350 -15.95 2.25 -2.05
CA VAL A 350 -15.60 2.38 -0.64
C VAL A 350 -16.28 3.62 -0.09
N TRP A 351 -16.99 3.44 1.02
CA TRP A 351 -17.73 4.49 1.70
C TRP A 351 -17.14 4.77 3.07
N SER A 352 -17.20 6.03 3.50
CA SER A 352 -17.10 6.39 4.90
C SER A 352 -18.40 5.99 5.61
N LYS A 353 -18.32 5.62 6.88
CA LYS A 353 -19.47 5.23 7.73
C LYS A 353 -20.40 6.40 8.11
N ASN A 354 -20.23 7.56 7.50
CA ASN A 354 -21.23 8.64 7.45
C ASN A 354 -21.94 8.72 6.08
N GLY A 355 -21.87 7.67 5.26
CA GLY A 355 -22.52 7.59 3.95
C GLY A 355 -21.90 8.48 2.87
N ARG A 356 -20.66 8.94 3.04
CA ARG A 356 -19.91 9.61 1.97
C ARG A 356 -19.12 8.60 1.15
N LYS A 357 -19.34 8.55 -0.17
CA LYS A 357 -18.50 7.77 -1.10
C LYS A 357 -17.07 8.34 -1.10
N LEU A 358 -16.07 7.49 -0.87
CA LEU A 358 -14.66 7.87 -0.85
C LEU A 358 -14.00 7.60 -2.19
N VAL A 359 -14.12 6.37 -2.70
CA VAL A 359 -13.42 5.96 -3.92
C VAL A 359 -14.11 4.78 -4.60
N GLY A 360 -13.96 4.66 -5.91
CA GLY A 360 -14.29 3.47 -6.68
C GLY A 360 -13.06 2.56 -6.86
N VAL A 361 -13.25 1.26 -6.63
CA VAL A 361 -12.23 0.21 -6.73
C VAL A 361 -12.57 -0.67 -7.93
N TYR A 362 -11.59 -0.86 -8.81
CA TYR A 362 -11.71 -1.72 -10.00
C TYR A 362 -10.81 -2.92 -9.83
N LYS A 363 -11.32 -4.09 -10.20
CA LYS A 363 -10.48 -5.28 -10.33
C LYS A 363 -9.51 -5.08 -11.50
N MET A 364 -8.23 -5.23 -11.26
CA MET A 364 -7.18 -4.88 -12.23
C MET A 364 -6.61 -6.10 -12.97
N ASN A 365 -6.99 -7.30 -12.56
CA ASN A 365 -6.54 -8.56 -13.13
C ASN A 365 -7.73 -9.53 -13.27
N ARG A 366 -7.74 -10.28 -14.36
CA ARG A 366 -8.84 -11.21 -14.68
C ARG A 366 -8.72 -12.49 -13.88
N PHE A 367 -9.86 -13.00 -13.41
CA PHE A 367 -9.94 -14.36 -12.90
C PHE A 367 -10.08 -15.36 -14.04
N GLU A 368 -9.46 -16.52 -13.85
CA GLU A 368 -9.49 -17.62 -14.81
C GLU A 368 -9.72 -18.93 -14.05
N PHE A 369 -10.54 -19.81 -14.62
CA PHE A 369 -10.78 -21.12 -14.04
C PHE A 369 -10.96 -22.20 -15.10
N THR A 370 -10.85 -23.45 -14.68
CA THR A 370 -11.22 -24.62 -15.48
C THR A 370 -12.10 -25.51 -14.61
N ALA A 371 -13.29 -25.84 -15.09
CA ALA A 371 -14.18 -26.74 -14.37
C ALA A 371 -13.58 -28.15 -14.41
N LYS A 372 -13.47 -28.80 -13.25
CA LYS A 372 -12.94 -30.18 -13.15
C LYS A 372 -14.01 -31.23 -13.33
N GLU A 373 -15.22 -30.94 -12.84
CA GLU A 373 -16.40 -31.81 -12.90
C GLU A 373 -17.65 -30.95 -13.08
N PRO A 374 -18.71 -31.46 -13.72
CA PRO A 374 -19.99 -30.75 -13.80
C PRO A 374 -20.63 -30.73 -12.42
N CYS A 375 -20.40 -29.68 -11.64
CA CYS A 375 -21.14 -29.44 -10.41
C CYS A 375 -22.50 -28.75 -10.66
N CYS A 376 -22.68 -28.12 -11.82
CA CYS A 376 -23.94 -27.53 -12.29
C CYS A 376 -24.02 -27.42 -13.82
N GLU A 377 -25.23 -27.21 -14.36
CA GLU A 377 -25.46 -26.99 -15.81
C GLU A 377 -24.65 -25.80 -16.33
N SER A 378 -24.64 -24.70 -15.57
CA SER A 378 -23.96 -23.47 -15.95
C SER A 378 -22.46 -23.65 -16.16
N LEU A 379 -21.81 -24.56 -15.44
CA LEU A 379 -20.37 -24.80 -15.56
C LEU A 379 -19.95 -25.80 -16.65
N LYS A 380 -20.90 -26.49 -17.30
CA LYS A 380 -20.61 -27.49 -18.35
C LYS A 380 -19.76 -26.98 -19.52
N PRO A 381 -19.96 -25.74 -20.05
CA PRO A 381 -19.13 -25.21 -21.13
C PRO A 381 -17.63 -25.21 -20.77
N TYR A 382 -17.32 -24.91 -19.51
CA TYR A 382 -15.95 -24.73 -19.00
C TYR A 382 -15.24 -26.04 -18.60
N LEU A 383 -15.86 -27.20 -18.88
CA LEU A 383 -15.19 -28.51 -18.77
C LEU A 383 -14.21 -28.75 -19.93
N LYS A 384 -14.47 -28.11 -21.08
CA LYS A 384 -13.71 -28.29 -22.31
C LYS A 384 -12.94 -27.03 -22.73
N SER A 385 -13.24 -25.90 -22.10
CA SER A 385 -12.59 -24.60 -22.31
C SER A 385 -12.27 -23.94 -20.97
N LYS A 386 -11.26 -23.08 -20.98
CA LYS A 386 -10.90 -22.24 -19.84
C LYS A 386 -11.90 -21.08 -19.73
N GLY A 387 -12.51 -20.92 -18.56
CA GLY A 387 -13.33 -19.75 -18.25
C GLY A 387 -12.47 -18.55 -17.96
N VAL A 388 -12.69 -17.44 -18.68
CA VAL A 388 -11.93 -16.19 -18.50
C VAL A 388 -12.91 -15.05 -18.21
N GLU A 389 -12.69 -14.36 -17.10
CA GLU A 389 -13.55 -13.25 -16.68
C GLU A 389 -13.46 -12.08 -17.69
N GLN A 390 -14.61 -11.71 -18.25
CA GLN A 390 -14.76 -10.61 -19.20
C GLN A 390 -14.90 -9.30 -18.45
N ILE A 391 -13.75 -8.79 -17.97
CA ILE A 391 -13.65 -7.45 -17.41
C ILE A 391 -12.64 -6.61 -18.19
N ASP A 392 -12.86 -5.29 -18.16
CA ASP A 392 -11.88 -4.29 -18.49
C ASP A 392 -10.86 -4.20 -17.35
N TYR A 393 -9.62 -4.46 -17.70
CA TYR A 393 -8.46 -4.43 -16.81
C TYR A 393 -7.46 -3.36 -17.27
N THR A 394 -7.90 -2.44 -18.14
CA THR A 394 -7.08 -1.32 -18.61
C THR A 394 -6.97 -0.23 -17.55
N HIS A 395 -7.93 -0.20 -16.61
CA HIS A 395 -7.95 0.67 -15.44
C HIS A 395 -7.06 0.14 -14.30
N ARG A 396 -5.75 0.03 -14.56
CA ARG A 396 -4.75 -0.38 -13.55
C ARG A 396 -4.42 0.75 -12.59
N THR A 397 -5.40 1.16 -11.78
CA THR A 397 -5.22 2.19 -10.75
C THR A 397 -5.46 1.62 -9.36
N LEU A 398 -4.41 1.55 -8.56
CA LEU A 398 -4.51 1.19 -7.15
C LEU A 398 -4.81 2.46 -6.33
N GLN A 399 -5.92 2.43 -5.60
CA GLN A 399 -6.34 3.53 -4.73
C GLN A 399 -5.86 3.24 -3.31
N LEU A 400 -5.09 4.15 -2.73
CA LEU A 400 -4.59 4.02 -1.36
C LEU A 400 -5.26 5.06 -0.47
N ILE A 401 -6.04 4.60 0.50
CA ILE A 401 -6.79 5.47 1.40
C ILE A 401 -5.89 5.86 2.57
N GLU A 402 -5.70 7.15 2.76
CA GLU A 402 -4.86 7.69 3.82
C GLU A 402 -5.66 7.82 5.11
N THR A 403 -5.22 7.11 6.16
CA THR A 403 -5.92 7.10 7.45
C THR A 403 -4.94 7.26 8.62
N PRO A 404 -5.42 7.63 9.82
CA PRO A 404 -4.61 7.57 11.04
C PRO A 404 -4.07 6.18 11.40
N MET A 405 -4.67 5.13 10.82
CA MET A 405 -4.26 3.74 11.06
C MET A 405 -3.07 3.33 10.19
N GLY A 406 -2.76 4.12 9.15
CA GLY A 406 -1.83 3.77 8.08
C GLY A 406 -2.45 3.98 6.70
N LEU A 407 -1.71 3.62 5.65
CA LEU A 407 -2.29 3.49 4.31
C LEU A 407 -3.13 2.21 4.24
N VAL A 408 -4.31 2.35 3.64
CA VAL A 408 -5.27 1.26 3.45
C VAL A 408 -5.43 0.98 1.96
N ALA A 409 -5.29 -0.29 1.57
CA ALA A 409 -5.63 -0.75 0.22
C ALA A 409 -6.92 -1.58 0.27
N VAL A 410 -7.77 -1.43 -0.75
CA VAL A 410 -8.93 -2.27 -0.99
C VAL A 410 -8.75 -2.95 -2.34
N LEU A 411 -8.77 -4.28 -2.35
CA LEU A 411 -8.49 -5.12 -3.51
C LEU A 411 -9.67 -6.06 -3.79
N ILE A 412 -9.77 -6.49 -5.04
CA ILE A 412 -10.76 -7.47 -5.47
C ILE A 412 -10.03 -8.76 -5.87
N CYS A 413 -10.16 -9.77 -5.01
CA CYS A 413 -9.78 -11.16 -5.25
C CYS A 413 -8.36 -11.35 -5.78
N VAL A 414 -8.21 -11.75 -7.05
CA VAL A 414 -6.91 -12.08 -7.67
C VAL A 414 -5.89 -10.94 -7.61
N ASP A 415 -6.33 -9.68 -7.47
CA ASP A 415 -5.42 -8.56 -7.30
C ASP A 415 -4.51 -8.73 -6.06
N ALA A 416 -4.97 -9.43 -5.03
CA ALA A 416 -4.18 -9.70 -3.82
C ALA A 416 -3.04 -10.71 -4.02
N ILE A 417 -3.02 -11.45 -5.13
CA ILE A 417 -2.00 -12.48 -5.41
C ILE A 417 -1.08 -12.13 -6.58
N VAL A 418 -1.23 -10.94 -7.18
CA VAL A 418 -0.41 -10.47 -8.29
C VAL A 418 0.88 -9.83 -7.77
N ASP A 419 2.03 -10.28 -8.27
CA ASP A 419 3.37 -9.83 -7.83
C ASP A 419 3.55 -8.32 -7.94
N GLN A 420 3.09 -7.71 -9.02
CA GLN A 420 3.19 -6.26 -9.22
C GLN A 420 2.36 -5.50 -8.18
N VAL A 421 1.18 -5.99 -7.82
CA VAL A 421 0.34 -5.38 -6.77
C VAL A 421 1.03 -5.56 -5.42
N GLU A 422 1.54 -6.76 -5.10
CA GLU A 422 2.32 -7.00 -3.88
C GLU A 422 3.50 -6.02 -3.75
N GLN A 423 4.24 -5.81 -4.84
CA GLN A 423 5.38 -4.87 -4.86
C GLN A 423 4.93 -3.44 -4.57
N ILE A 424 3.83 -2.98 -5.18
CA ILE A 424 3.29 -1.65 -4.89
C ILE A 424 2.88 -1.53 -3.41
N LEU A 425 2.22 -2.54 -2.84
CA LEU A 425 1.84 -2.52 -1.43
C LEU A 425 3.07 -2.46 -0.52
N LYS A 426 4.17 -3.15 -0.89
CA LYS A 426 5.49 -3.07 -0.22
C LYS A 426 6.11 -1.68 -0.32
N ASP A 427 6.22 -1.16 -1.53
CA ASP A 427 6.82 0.14 -1.82
C ASP A 427 6.07 1.25 -1.09
N TYR A 428 4.74 1.21 -1.06
CA TYR A 428 3.94 2.21 -0.36
C TYR A 428 3.79 1.94 1.14
N HIS A 429 4.39 0.88 1.67
CA HIS A 429 4.29 0.51 3.09
C HIS A 429 2.84 0.45 3.61
N VAL A 430 1.96 -0.19 2.84
CA VAL A 430 0.54 -0.33 3.18
C VAL A 430 0.38 -1.09 4.49
N ALA A 431 -0.45 -0.55 5.38
CA ALA A 431 -0.66 -1.06 6.74
C ALA A 431 -1.84 -2.02 6.84
N LEU A 432 -2.92 -1.74 6.10
CA LEU A 432 -4.15 -2.52 6.09
C LEU A 432 -4.52 -2.87 4.65
N VAL A 433 -4.78 -4.14 4.39
CA VAL A 433 -5.23 -4.63 3.09
C VAL A 433 -6.58 -5.32 3.25
N PHE A 434 -7.60 -4.76 2.62
CA PHE A 434 -8.93 -5.34 2.55
C PHE A 434 -9.11 -6.05 1.22
N VAL A 435 -9.54 -7.31 1.25
CA VAL A 435 -9.78 -8.11 0.04
C VAL A 435 -11.20 -8.60 0.02
N MET A 436 -11.97 -8.15 -0.97
CA MET A 436 -13.26 -8.73 -1.32
C MET A 436 -12.98 -9.89 -2.28
N ALA A 437 -13.33 -11.11 -1.91
CA ALA A 437 -12.90 -12.30 -2.64
C ALA A 437 -14.06 -13.22 -3.00
N MET A 438 -13.92 -13.92 -4.13
CA MET A 438 -14.71 -15.08 -4.50
C MET A 438 -13.75 -16.22 -4.86
N THR A 439 -13.34 -16.99 -3.86
CA THR A 439 -12.35 -18.07 -4.02
C THR A 439 -12.63 -19.27 -3.10
N GLY A 440 -12.27 -20.46 -3.55
CA GLY A 440 -12.52 -21.70 -2.80
C GLY A 440 -11.81 -21.78 -1.44
N ASN A 441 -10.61 -21.19 -1.31
CA ASN A 441 -9.85 -21.20 -0.07
C ASN A 441 -8.87 -20.00 0.05
N PRO A 442 -9.30 -18.87 0.63
CA PRO A 442 -8.42 -17.71 0.86
C PRO A 442 -7.44 -17.93 2.03
N GLY A 443 -7.68 -18.93 2.88
CA GLY A 443 -6.87 -19.26 4.05
C GLY A 443 -5.70 -20.20 3.76
N GLY A 444 -5.47 -20.55 2.50
CA GLY A 444 -4.34 -21.41 2.09
C GLY A 444 -3.73 -20.99 0.75
N SER A 445 -2.71 -21.75 0.31
CA SER A 445 -2.01 -21.59 -0.97
C SER A 445 -1.34 -20.21 -1.16
N HIS A 446 -1.45 -19.63 -2.36
CA HIS A 446 -0.81 -18.36 -2.73
C HIS A 446 -1.37 -17.16 -1.96
N PHE A 447 -2.66 -17.13 -1.60
CA PHE A 447 -3.23 -16.04 -0.80
C PHE A 447 -2.52 -15.91 0.56
N GLU A 448 -2.43 -17.01 1.29
CA GLU A 448 -1.77 -17.05 2.60
C GLU A 448 -0.30 -16.67 2.52
N GLU A 449 0.39 -17.15 1.48
CA GLU A 449 1.80 -16.82 1.23
C GLU A 449 2.00 -15.31 1.02
N LYS A 450 1.14 -14.68 0.22
CA LYS A 450 1.18 -13.24 -0.07
C LYS A 450 0.90 -12.40 1.17
N MET A 451 -0.13 -12.77 1.94
CA MET A 451 -0.44 -12.11 3.22
C MET A 451 0.75 -12.18 4.19
N LYS A 452 1.36 -13.37 4.33
CA LYS A 452 2.56 -13.56 5.17
C LYS A 452 3.75 -12.73 4.71
N ARG A 453 3.98 -12.60 3.39
CA ARG A 453 5.06 -11.76 2.85
C ARG A 453 4.82 -10.28 3.14
N LEU A 454 3.61 -9.78 2.89
CA LEU A 454 3.23 -8.39 3.22
C LEU A 454 3.35 -8.09 4.71
N GLY A 455 2.91 -9.03 5.55
CA GLY A 455 3.10 -9.00 7.00
C GLY A 455 4.55 -8.86 7.44
N LYS A 456 5.43 -9.68 6.86
CA LYS A 456 6.86 -9.62 7.17
C LYS A 456 7.53 -8.34 6.68
N CYS A 457 7.12 -7.82 5.52
CA CYS A 457 7.76 -6.66 4.90
C CYS A 457 7.33 -5.32 5.48
N ASN A 458 6.03 -5.16 5.77
CA ASN A 458 5.44 -3.86 6.15
C ASN A 458 4.63 -3.92 7.45
N GLN A 459 4.61 -5.08 8.12
CA GLN A 459 3.73 -5.34 9.27
C GLN A 459 2.24 -5.21 8.89
N ALA A 460 1.90 -5.43 7.63
CA ALA A 460 0.55 -5.26 7.13
C ALA A 460 -0.40 -6.31 7.73
N VAL A 461 -1.60 -5.88 8.12
CA VAL A 461 -2.72 -6.77 8.42
C VAL A 461 -3.56 -6.92 7.15
N THR A 462 -3.87 -8.17 6.79
CA THR A 462 -4.74 -8.45 5.64
C THR A 462 -6.05 -9.06 6.13
N VAL A 463 -7.17 -8.52 5.66
CA VAL A 463 -8.53 -8.95 5.99
C VAL A 463 -9.23 -9.34 4.70
N VAL A 464 -9.68 -10.60 4.62
CA VAL A 464 -10.37 -11.16 3.47
C VAL A 464 -11.81 -11.49 3.86
N CYS A 465 -12.78 -10.95 3.10
CA CYS A 465 -14.18 -11.34 3.15
C CYS A 465 -14.51 -12.10 1.86
N ASN A 466 -14.90 -13.37 1.98
CA ASN A 466 -14.91 -14.31 0.88
C ASN A 466 -16.30 -14.92 0.61
N ASN A 467 -16.60 -15.10 -0.68
CA ASN A 467 -17.70 -15.92 -1.15
C ASN A 467 -17.13 -17.17 -1.86
N PRO A 468 -17.15 -18.36 -1.24
CA PRO A 468 -16.48 -19.55 -1.77
C PRO A 468 -17.18 -20.17 -2.99
N LEU A 469 -18.46 -19.84 -3.22
CA LEU A 469 -19.26 -20.11 -4.42
C LEU A 469 -19.04 -21.48 -5.06
N GLY A 470 -19.36 -22.56 -4.34
CA GLY A 470 -19.25 -23.93 -4.85
C GLY A 470 -17.84 -24.39 -5.25
N LEU A 471 -16.81 -23.54 -5.17
CA LEU A 471 -15.42 -23.84 -5.53
C LEU A 471 -14.69 -24.61 -4.41
N GLN A 472 -15.39 -25.51 -3.70
CA GLN A 472 -14.83 -26.32 -2.62
C GLN A 472 -13.81 -27.33 -3.16
N LEU A 473 -12.62 -26.86 -3.54
CA LEU A 473 -11.56 -27.69 -4.08
C LEU A 473 -10.86 -28.52 -2.99
N THR A 474 -10.98 -28.14 -1.71
CA THR A 474 -10.17 -28.71 -0.61
C THR A 474 -10.90 -28.94 0.72
N GLY A 475 -12.23 -28.99 0.75
CA GLY A 475 -13.00 -29.44 1.94
C GLY A 475 -12.99 -28.52 3.18
N LYS A 476 -12.33 -27.36 3.13
CA LYS A 476 -12.48 -26.25 4.10
C LYS A 476 -12.68 -24.96 3.33
N SER A 477 -13.75 -24.26 3.65
CA SER A 477 -14.20 -23.08 2.92
C SER A 477 -14.18 -21.89 3.88
N HIS A 478 -13.01 -21.30 4.09
CA HIS A 478 -12.88 -20.13 4.94
C HIS A 478 -13.58 -18.93 4.29
N THR A 479 -14.59 -18.39 4.97
CA THR A 479 -15.41 -17.26 4.47
C THR A 479 -14.88 -15.92 5.00
N VAL A 480 -14.19 -15.92 6.14
CA VAL A 480 -13.39 -14.80 6.63
C VAL A 480 -11.98 -15.28 6.96
N VAL A 481 -10.97 -14.52 6.55
CA VAL A 481 -9.57 -14.76 6.90
C VAL A 481 -8.92 -13.45 7.30
N VAL A 482 -8.27 -13.41 8.46
CA VAL A 482 -7.48 -12.27 8.91
C VAL A 482 -6.08 -12.72 9.25
N TYR A 483 -5.10 -12.19 8.53
CA TYR A 483 -3.70 -12.40 8.83
C TYR A 483 -3.16 -11.22 9.63
N PHE A 484 -2.65 -11.51 10.83
CA PHE A 484 -1.88 -10.56 11.64
C PHE A 484 -0.39 -10.76 11.37
N PRO A 485 0.45 -9.70 11.39
CA PRO A 485 1.87 -9.76 11.05
C PRO A 485 2.68 -10.47 12.14
N LEU A 486 2.43 -11.75 12.38
CA LEU A 486 3.13 -12.64 13.29
C LEU A 486 3.23 -14.05 12.66
N PRO A 487 4.22 -14.86 13.06
CA PRO A 487 4.31 -16.24 12.60
C PRO A 487 3.04 -17.02 12.96
N ASN A 488 2.37 -17.56 11.94
CA ASN A 488 1.18 -18.43 12.04
C ASN A 488 -0.05 -17.81 12.72
N LYS A 489 -0.18 -16.48 12.75
CA LYS A 489 -1.35 -15.81 13.33
C LYS A 489 -2.40 -15.53 12.26
N VAL A 490 -3.20 -16.54 11.96
CA VAL A 490 -4.27 -16.48 10.96
C VAL A 490 -5.59 -16.80 11.64
N TYR A 491 -6.44 -15.79 11.77
CA TYR A 491 -7.81 -15.99 12.20
C TYR A 491 -8.66 -16.41 10.99
N THR A 492 -9.49 -17.43 11.16
CA THR A 492 -10.46 -17.86 10.17
C THR A 492 -11.83 -18.03 10.81
N ASP A 493 -12.88 -17.63 10.10
CA ASP A 493 -14.25 -17.85 10.52
C ASP A 493 -15.12 -18.31 9.34
N GLU A 494 -16.22 -18.97 9.67
CA GLU A 494 -17.19 -19.52 8.71
C GLU A 494 -18.62 -19.01 8.97
N ARG A 495 -18.84 -18.27 10.07
CA ARG A 495 -20.15 -17.68 10.40
C ARG A 495 -20.59 -16.71 9.31
N ARG A 496 -21.90 -16.67 9.09
CA ARG A 496 -22.57 -15.62 8.31
C ARG A 496 -23.02 -14.52 9.26
N ASP A 497 -22.96 -13.26 8.81
CA ASP A 497 -23.48 -12.09 9.52
C ASP A 497 -23.03 -12.00 11.00
N PHE A 498 -21.80 -11.54 11.22
CA PHE A 498 -21.29 -11.41 12.58
C PHE A 498 -20.39 -10.19 12.75
N ILE A 499 -20.25 -9.80 14.02
CA ILE A 499 -19.32 -8.77 14.43
C ILE A 499 -18.31 -9.39 15.38
N ILE A 500 -17.05 -9.05 15.16
CA ILE A 500 -15.95 -9.45 16.02
C ILE A 500 -15.00 -8.26 16.21
N ASP A 501 -14.38 -8.17 17.37
CA ASP A 501 -13.34 -7.17 17.63
C ASP A 501 -11.94 -7.71 17.31
N VAL A 502 -10.99 -6.81 17.07
CA VAL A 502 -9.60 -7.17 16.76
C VAL A 502 -8.97 -7.99 17.88
N GLY A 503 -9.27 -7.67 19.15
CA GLY A 503 -8.73 -8.42 20.28
C GLY A 503 -9.16 -9.89 20.27
N GLU A 504 -10.43 -10.16 19.94
CA GLU A 504 -10.99 -11.49 19.81
C GLU A 504 -10.44 -12.22 18.58
N MET A 505 -10.40 -11.57 17.41
CA MET A 505 -9.75 -12.12 16.21
C MET A 505 -8.30 -12.51 16.50
N TYR A 506 -7.60 -11.63 17.21
CA TYR A 506 -6.23 -11.87 17.61
C TYR A 506 -6.10 -13.02 18.62
N ARG A 507 -6.99 -13.16 19.61
CA ARG A 507 -6.90 -14.29 20.56
C ARG A 507 -7.23 -15.64 19.93
N ASN A 508 -8.12 -15.64 18.92
CA ASN A 508 -8.66 -16.85 18.30
C ASN A 508 -7.92 -17.30 17.03
N GLY A 509 -7.12 -16.44 16.40
CA GLY A 509 -6.18 -16.80 15.32
C GLY A 509 -4.83 -17.26 15.84
#